data_AF-A0A821NDC2-F1
#
_entry.id   AF-A0A821NDC2-F1
#
_cell.length_a   1.000
_cell.length_b   1.000
_cell.length_c   1.000
_cell.angle_alpha   90.00
_cell.angle_beta   90.00
_cell.angle_gamma   90.00
#
_symmetry.space_group_name_H-M   'P 1'
#
loop_
_entity.id
_entity.type
_entity.pdbx_description
1 polymer ?
#
loop_
_entity_poly.entity_id
_entity_poly.type
_entity_poly.pdbx_seq_one_letter_code
_entity_poly.pdbx_strand_id
1 'polypeptide(L)'
;DSSLVSIFRHQISNLVIMINGTSGYLYRWCLCSCIFAQIFMKFTNLTHFQFDLINDCIYALELAGLPSVCYSSSIVHLNLKVKTFNDCIWLLNGHLSQLHTLVVHVEHIHNTSEIINNKKTVSNLKFFSLTSFSITLEYDNQIIPLLHHMSQLEKLTLSLYVHGRTSFIDGTHLNNYIISKMPYLHRFNFDIVTEIVIIKNEYLPTSDDVRRPLIEKGYNVDCYVDYLGTERGRCHIYSVSSTMERMHVITNKFPDGIFMNVRMVYVSDSMHSIEYDFFVRISQAFPLLEDLTVLSTVNQQKSTNELDEHEQTFSIIEYSHLMTLDLISSHIDYAKQFLLKTSLPRLSTLGIDYEHFVNVTENFTSNTARANCANLKNIIFRNKPRILREKFFNYFPLVLNIHRFENC
;
A
#
# COMPACT_ATOMS: atom_id res chain seq x y z
N ASP A 1 39.41 -11.38 12.05
CA ASP A 1 38.33 -12.31 11.66
C ASP A 1 38.35 -13.55 12.52
N SER A 2 37.44 -13.63 13.50
CA SER A 2 37.35 -14.71 14.47
C SER A 2 36.70 -15.96 13.87
N SER A 3 37.10 -17.14 14.33
CA SER A 3 36.61 -18.46 13.89
C SER A 3 35.07 -18.61 13.92
N LEU A 4 34.38 -17.84 14.75
CA LEU A 4 32.92 -17.80 14.81
C LEU A 4 32.30 -17.20 13.54
N VAL A 5 32.86 -16.12 12.99
CA VAL A 5 32.33 -15.48 11.78
C VAL A 5 32.45 -16.41 10.57
N SER A 6 33.53 -17.18 10.46
CA SER A 6 33.68 -18.19 9.39
C SER A 6 32.70 -19.35 9.53
N ILE A 7 32.35 -19.75 10.76
CA ILE A 7 31.38 -20.82 11.01
C ILE A 7 29.96 -20.35 10.63
N PHE A 8 29.56 -19.16 11.07
CA PHE A 8 28.21 -18.63 10.80
C PHE A 8 27.98 -18.31 9.31
N ARG A 9 29.02 -17.89 8.57
CA ARG A 9 28.97 -17.58 7.13
C ARG A 9 28.42 -18.72 6.27
N HIS A 10 28.69 -19.96 6.66
CA HIS A 10 28.28 -21.15 5.90
C HIS A 10 27.01 -21.82 6.45
N GLN A 11 26.56 -21.45 7.65
CA GLN A 11 25.39 -22.09 8.29
C GLN A 11 24.06 -21.39 7.99
N ILE A 12 24.09 -20.10 7.66
CA ILE A 12 22.89 -19.31 7.41
C ILE A 12 22.47 -19.46 5.95
N SER A 13 21.37 -20.17 5.72
CA SER A 13 20.72 -20.32 4.41
C SER A 13 19.45 -19.48 4.27
N ASN A 14 18.82 -19.10 5.39
CA ASN A 14 17.63 -18.27 5.44
C ASN A 14 17.87 -17.09 6.38
N LEU A 15 17.67 -15.88 5.89
CA LEU A 15 17.82 -14.66 6.69
C LEU A 15 16.60 -13.76 6.50
N VAL A 16 15.96 -13.42 7.60
CA VAL A 16 14.87 -12.43 7.65
C VAL A 16 15.34 -11.28 8.52
N ILE A 17 15.35 -10.07 7.97
CA ILE A 17 15.63 -8.85 8.71
C ILE A 17 14.35 -8.03 8.70
N MET A 18 13.81 -7.80 9.89
CA MET A 18 12.68 -6.91 10.11
C MET A 18 13.16 -5.70 10.89
N ILE A 19 13.09 -4.53 10.27
CA ILE A 19 13.40 -3.27 10.95
C ILE A 19 12.08 -2.60 11.30
N ASN A 20 11.79 -2.51 12.59
CA ASN A 20 10.66 -1.73 13.08
C ASN A 20 11.12 -0.28 13.25
N GLY A 21 10.78 0.56 12.29
CA GLY A 21 11.01 1.99 12.41
C GLY A 21 9.97 2.58 13.35
N THR A 22 10.35 3.18 14.46
CA THR A 22 9.41 4.05 15.18
C THR A 22 8.99 5.16 14.23
N SER A 23 7.69 5.47 14.17
CA SER A 23 7.05 6.53 13.36
C SER A 23 7.49 7.95 13.73
N GLY A 24 8.77 8.14 14.03
CA GLY A 24 9.42 9.43 14.06
C GLY A 24 10.02 9.70 12.69
N TYR A 25 9.49 10.70 11.99
CA TYR A 25 10.26 11.43 11.00
C TYR A 25 11.56 11.87 11.66
N LEU A 26 12.65 11.15 11.41
CA LEU A 26 14.02 11.61 11.53
C LEU A 26 14.92 10.50 10.97
N TYR A 27 15.71 10.90 9.97
CA TYR A 27 16.65 10.13 9.16
C TYR A 27 16.00 9.24 8.11
N ARG A 28 16.09 9.67 6.84
CA ARG A 28 16.20 8.75 5.69
C ARG A 28 17.39 7.83 5.95
N TRP A 29 17.16 6.69 6.58
CA TRP A 29 18.10 5.59 6.47
C TRP A 29 17.94 5.07 5.05
N CYS A 30 18.65 5.68 4.10
CA CYS A 30 19.16 4.87 3.01
C CYS A 30 20.01 3.82 3.70
N LEU A 31 19.45 2.63 3.93
CA LEU A 31 20.27 1.48 4.26
C LEU A 31 21.20 1.35 3.08
N CYS A 32 22.43 1.84 3.26
CA CYS A 32 23.37 1.96 2.17
C CYS A 32 23.45 0.60 1.48
N SER A 33 23.51 0.63 0.15
CA SER A 33 23.98 -0.49 -0.69
C SER A 33 25.06 -1.33 0.01
N CYS A 34 25.97 -0.68 0.73
CA CYS A 34 26.98 -1.28 1.61
C CYS A 34 26.48 -2.40 2.56
N ILE A 35 25.30 -2.30 3.17
CA ILE A 35 24.78 -3.32 4.11
C ILE A 35 24.42 -4.60 3.35
N PHE A 36 23.70 -4.47 2.23
CA PHE A 36 23.33 -5.62 1.40
C PHE A 36 24.55 -6.22 0.70
N ALA A 37 25.48 -5.38 0.26
CA ALA A 37 26.80 -5.83 -0.22
C ALA A 37 27.45 -6.72 0.83
N GLN A 38 27.46 -6.27 2.09
CA GLN A 38 28.03 -7.02 3.19
C GLN A 38 27.26 -8.30 3.47
N ILE A 39 25.92 -8.30 3.45
CA ILE A 39 25.11 -9.51 3.64
C ILE A 39 25.43 -10.53 2.55
N PHE A 40 25.32 -10.15 1.27
CA PHE A 40 25.54 -11.06 0.16
C PHE A 40 27.00 -11.52 0.06
N MET A 41 27.98 -10.68 0.42
CA MET A 41 29.38 -11.09 0.53
C MET A 41 29.62 -12.00 1.75
N LYS A 42 29.01 -11.73 2.90
CA LYS A 42 29.29 -12.44 4.15
C LYS A 42 28.56 -13.77 4.26
N PHE A 43 27.43 -13.99 3.61
CA PHE A 43 26.69 -15.26 3.68
C PHE A 43 26.72 -15.99 2.34
N THR A 44 27.63 -16.96 2.19
CA THR A 44 27.86 -17.62 0.88
C THR A 44 26.87 -18.75 0.59
N ASN A 45 26.13 -19.22 1.60
CA ASN A 45 25.13 -20.27 1.46
C ASN A 45 23.69 -19.72 1.56
N LEU A 46 23.53 -18.39 1.51
CA LEU A 46 22.24 -17.73 1.60
C LEU A 46 21.40 -18.08 0.38
N THR A 47 20.27 -18.75 0.59
CA THR A 47 19.32 -19.12 -0.47
C THR A 47 18.02 -18.33 -0.38
N HIS A 48 17.62 -17.93 0.83
CA HIS A 48 16.43 -17.12 1.07
C HIS A 48 16.79 -15.87 1.85
N PHE A 49 16.36 -14.73 1.34
CA PHE A 49 16.56 -13.46 2.00
C PHE A 49 15.30 -12.60 1.93
N GLN A 50 14.85 -12.18 3.09
CA GLN A 50 13.75 -11.23 3.25
C GLN A 50 14.25 -10.02 4.03
N PHE A 51 13.98 -8.85 3.48
CA PHE A 51 14.23 -7.58 4.13
C PHE A 51 12.94 -6.78 4.17
N ASP A 52 12.45 -6.55 5.38
CA ASP A 52 11.18 -5.86 5.61
C ASP A 52 11.32 -4.71 6.60
N LEU A 53 10.52 -3.67 6.38
CA LEU A 53 10.48 -2.44 7.15
C LEU A 53 9.06 -2.28 7.67
N ILE A 54 8.90 -2.59 8.96
CA ILE A 54 7.64 -2.50 9.67
C ILE A 54 7.43 -1.00 9.98
N ASN A 55 6.30 -0.47 9.48
CA ASN A 55 5.87 0.94 9.42
C ASN A 55 6.29 1.67 8.14
N ASP A 56 5.37 2.49 7.60
CA ASP A 56 5.43 3.23 6.33
C ASP A 56 6.54 4.28 6.20
N CYS A 57 7.62 4.13 6.96
CA CYS A 57 8.83 4.85 6.63
C CYS A 57 9.27 4.50 5.20
N ILE A 58 9.45 5.57 4.43
CA ILE A 58 10.07 5.69 3.12
C ILE A 58 11.56 5.31 3.27
N TYR A 59 11.80 4.06 3.60
CA TYR A 59 13.10 3.43 3.57
C TYR A 59 13.05 2.47 2.42
N ALA A 60 13.84 2.78 1.43
CA ALA A 60 13.73 2.12 0.17
C ALA A 60 15.16 2.00 -0.36
N LEU A 61 15.52 0.75 -0.62
CA LEU A 61 16.87 0.37 -0.98
C LEU A 61 17.28 1.03 -2.29
N GLU A 62 18.48 1.61 -2.31
CA GLU A 62 19.16 2.06 -3.53
C GLU A 62 20.31 1.07 -3.78
N LEU A 63 20.14 0.21 -4.78
CA LEU A 63 21.08 -0.84 -5.17
C LEU A 63 22.15 -0.32 -6.15
N ALA A 64 21.95 0.88 -6.71
CA ALA A 64 22.91 1.53 -7.57
C ALA A 64 24.30 1.59 -6.92
N GLY A 65 25.31 1.02 -7.59
CA GLY A 65 26.70 1.01 -7.13
C GLY A 65 27.16 -0.25 -6.40
N LEU A 66 26.34 -1.30 -6.30
CA LEU A 66 26.79 -2.59 -5.77
C LEU A 66 27.78 -3.28 -6.73
N PRO A 67 28.96 -3.72 -6.25
CA PRO A 67 29.88 -4.49 -7.07
C PRO A 67 29.22 -5.78 -7.58
N SER A 68 29.41 -6.11 -8.86
CA SER A 68 28.91 -7.36 -9.46
C SER A 68 29.39 -8.62 -8.73
N VAL A 69 30.50 -8.52 -7.99
CA VAL A 69 31.14 -9.56 -7.18
C VAL A 69 30.39 -9.86 -5.87
N CYS A 70 29.47 -8.99 -5.44
CA CYS A 70 28.81 -9.11 -4.15
C CYS A 70 27.69 -10.15 -4.11
N TYR A 71 27.20 -10.65 -5.25
CA TYR A 71 26.05 -11.54 -5.27
C TYR A 71 26.49 -12.99 -5.11
N SER A 72 26.17 -13.57 -3.95
CA SER A 72 26.21 -15.01 -3.77
C SER A 72 25.29 -15.63 -4.84
N SER A 73 25.83 -16.53 -5.66
CA SER A 73 25.11 -17.16 -6.75
C SER A 73 24.00 -18.09 -6.29
N SER A 74 23.85 -18.32 -4.98
CA SER A 74 22.92 -19.29 -4.38
C SER A 74 21.54 -18.75 -4.02
N ILE A 75 21.29 -17.44 -4.15
CA ILE A 75 19.97 -16.88 -3.77
C ILE A 75 18.91 -17.37 -4.74
N VAL A 76 17.91 -18.06 -4.20
CA VAL A 76 16.75 -18.62 -4.92
C VAL A 76 15.49 -17.82 -4.62
N HIS A 77 15.38 -17.25 -3.41
CA HIS A 77 14.24 -16.46 -2.96
C HIS A 77 14.68 -15.10 -2.42
N LEU A 78 14.09 -14.04 -2.95
CA LEU A 78 14.37 -12.67 -2.56
C LEU A 78 13.08 -11.89 -2.34
N ASN A 79 12.94 -11.29 -1.16
CA ASN A 79 11.86 -10.37 -0.83
C ASN A 79 12.44 -9.05 -0.30
N LEU A 80 12.19 -7.94 -1.00
CA LEU A 80 12.79 -6.64 -0.71
C LEU A 80 11.79 -5.48 -0.87
N LYS A 81 12.01 -4.44 -0.06
CA LYS A 81 11.46 -3.10 -0.29
C LYS A 81 12.54 -2.18 -0.89
N VAL A 82 12.28 -1.67 -2.10
CA VAL A 82 13.23 -0.85 -2.90
C VAL A 82 12.65 0.52 -3.22
N LYS A 83 13.54 1.50 -3.45
CA LYS A 83 13.13 2.88 -3.70
C LYS A 83 12.58 3.06 -5.09
N THR A 84 13.33 2.58 -6.06
CA THR A 84 13.01 2.82 -7.46
C THR A 84 12.83 1.52 -8.19
N PHE A 85 12.03 1.56 -9.25
CA PHE A 85 11.89 0.42 -10.15
C PHE A 85 13.23 0.01 -10.81
N ASN A 86 14.17 0.93 -10.97
CA ASN A 86 15.51 0.62 -11.50
C ASN A 86 16.25 -0.39 -10.64
N ASP A 87 16.11 -0.30 -9.31
CA ASP A 87 16.71 -1.26 -8.39
C ASP A 87 16.18 -2.69 -8.66
N CYS A 88 14.88 -2.81 -9.01
CA CYS A 88 14.29 -4.08 -9.43
C CYS A 88 14.88 -4.58 -10.77
N ILE A 89 14.94 -3.71 -11.79
CA ILE A 89 15.51 -4.05 -13.11
C ILE A 89 16.97 -4.49 -12.96
N TRP A 90 17.72 -3.80 -12.11
CA TRP A 90 19.11 -4.08 -11.84
C TRP A 90 19.30 -5.47 -11.23
N LEU A 91 18.47 -5.89 -10.25
CA LEU A 91 18.49 -7.26 -9.69
C LEU A 91 18.26 -8.34 -10.76
N LEU A 92 17.42 -8.03 -11.75
CA LEU A 92 17.04 -8.94 -12.82
C LEU A 92 18.08 -9.01 -13.95
N ASN A 93 19.06 -8.11 -13.98
CA ASN A 93 20.02 -7.99 -15.09
C ASN A 93 21.21 -8.95 -14.99
N GLY A 94 21.02 -10.17 -14.45
CA GLY A 94 22.01 -11.25 -14.49
C GLY A 94 22.80 -11.49 -13.21
N HIS A 95 22.59 -10.67 -12.17
CA HIS A 95 23.36 -10.76 -10.92
C HIS A 95 22.93 -11.94 -10.02
N LEU A 96 21.69 -12.40 -10.16
CA LEU A 96 21.11 -13.49 -9.37
C LEU A 96 20.66 -14.64 -10.27
N SER A 97 21.62 -15.46 -10.72
CA SER A 97 21.34 -16.49 -11.74
C SER A 97 20.49 -17.67 -11.25
N GLN A 98 20.39 -17.92 -9.94
CA GLN A 98 19.57 -19.01 -9.38
C GLN A 98 18.21 -18.52 -8.85
N LEU A 99 17.86 -17.25 -9.07
CA LEU A 99 16.65 -16.65 -8.53
C LEU A 99 15.41 -17.30 -9.16
N HIS A 100 14.59 -17.95 -8.32
CA HIS A 100 13.31 -18.54 -8.73
C HIS A 100 12.12 -17.71 -8.23
N THR A 101 12.28 -16.99 -7.12
CA THR A 101 11.24 -16.13 -6.54
C THR A 101 11.79 -14.74 -6.27
N LEU A 102 11.09 -13.74 -6.77
CA LEU A 102 11.37 -12.34 -6.51
C LEU A 102 10.08 -11.63 -6.08
N VAL A 103 10.07 -11.08 -4.87
CA VAL A 103 9.02 -10.23 -4.32
C VAL A 103 9.63 -8.85 -4.12
N VAL A 104 9.06 -7.84 -4.76
CA VAL A 104 9.55 -6.46 -4.69
C VAL A 104 8.42 -5.52 -4.35
N HIS A 105 8.64 -4.74 -3.31
CA HIS A 105 7.81 -3.62 -2.92
C HIS A 105 8.54 -2.33 -3.32
N VAL A 106 8.03 -1.62 -4.32
CA VAL A 106 8.65 -0.43 -4.89
C VAL A 106 7.92 0.81 -4.39
N GLU A 107 8.68 1.81 -3.97
CA GLU A 107 8.11 3.11 -3.63
C GLU A 107 7.70 3.88 -4.89
N HIS A 108 8.62 4.05 -5.85
CA HIS A 108 8.38 4.81 -7.07
C HIS A 108 8.75 4.05 -8.34
N ILE A 109 7.84 4.09 -9.31
CA ILE A 109 8.08 3.61 -10.67
C ILE A 109 8.12 4.82 -11.60
N HIS A 110 9.34 5.24 -11.93
CA HIS A 110 9.64 6.31 -12.87
C HIS A 110 10.07 5.75 -14.23
N ASN A 111 9.96 6.59 -15.27
CA ASN A 111 10.48 6.23 -16.57
C ASN A 111 11.99 6.00 -16.48
N THR A 112 12.45 4.87 -17.00
CA THR A 112 13.86 4.51 -17.02
C THR A 112 14.30 4.11 -18.41
N SER A 113 15.52 4.51 -18.75
CA SER A 113 16.20 4.03 -19.94
C SER A 113 16.88 2.67 -19.71
N GLU A 114 16.81 2.12 -18.51
CA GLU A 114 17.38 0.82 -18.20
C GLU A 114 16.58 -0.29 -18.87
N ILE A 115 17.27 -1.08 -19.68
CA ILE A 115 16.69 -2.23 -20.39
C ILE A 115 17.31 -3.50 -19.80
N ILE A 116 16.49 -4.53 -19.62
CA ILE A 116 16.99 -5.86 -19.28
C ILE A 116 17.80 -6.38 -20.47
N ASN A 117 19.12 -6.38 -20.30
CA ASN A 117 20.05 -6.87 -21.30
C ASN A 117 20.37 -8.36 -21.08
N ASN A 118 20.15 -8.89 -19.86
CA ASN A 118 20.50 -10.27 -19.51
C ASN A 118 19.26 -11.17 -19.33
N LYS A 119 18.97 -11.97 -20.37
CA LYS A 119 17.82 -12.88 -20.39
C LYS A 119 17.93 -14.09 -19.44
N LYS A 120 19.12 -14.38 -18.88
CA LYS A 120 19.37 -15.63 -18.11
C LYS A 120 18.80 -15.62 -16.69
N THR A 121 18.89 -14.50 -15.96
CA THR A 121 18.25 -14.40 -14.63
C THR A 121 16.74 -14.44 -14.76
N VAL A 122 16.21 -13.76 -15.78
CA VAL A 122 14.79 -13.78 -16.06
C VAL A 122 14.31 -15.20 -16.38
N SER A 123 15.02 -15.99 -17.19
CA SER A 123 14.57 -17.33 -17.58
C SER A 123 14.41 -18.35 -16.44
N ASN A 124 15.06 -18.14 -15.29
CA ASN A 124 14.94 -19.04 -14.14
C ASN A 124 13.82 -18.62 -13.18
N LEU A 125 13.31 -17.39 -13.30
CA LEU A 125 12.30 -16.85 -12.41
C LEU A 125 10.96 -17.56 -12.65
N LYS A 126 10.40 -18.16 -11.59
CA LYS A 126 9.12 -18.88 -11.58
C LYS A 126 8.00 -18.09 -10.90
N PHE A 127 8.36 -17.26 -9.92
CA PHE A 127 7.43 -16.38 -9.22
C PHE A 127 7.96 -14.96 -9.18
N PHE A 128 7.13 -14.02 -9.62
CA PHE A 128 7.37 -12.59 -9.50
C PHE A 128 6.20 -11.91 -8.80
N SER A 129 6.50 -11.02 -7.85
CA SER A 129 5.53 -10.15 -7.20
C SER A 129 6.03 -8.72 -7.22
N LEU A 130 5.18 -7.81 -7.69
CA LEU A 130 5.45 -6.38 -7.74
C LEU A 130 4.31 -5.63 -7.03
N THR A 131 4.67 -4.88 -6.00
CA THR A 131 3.77 -3.96 -5.30
C THR A 131 4.31 -2.56 -5.42
N SER A 132 3.53 -1.63 -5.99
CA SER A 132 3.88 -0.20 -6.05
C SER A 132 3.11 0.55 -4.97
N PHE A 133 3.81 1.29 -4.11
CA PHE A 133 3.16 2.12 -3.08
C PHE A 133 2.73 3.48 -3.60
N SER A 134 3.39 3.99 -4.64
CA SER A 134 2.99 5.24 -5.30
C SER A 134 2.19 4.99 -6.56
N ILE A 135 1.53 6.06 -6.99
CA ILE A 135 0.98 6.19 -8.34
C ILE A 135 2.11 6.02 -9.37
N THR A 136 1.83 5.35 -10.49
CA THR A 136 2.73 5.22 -11.63
C THR A 136 2.06 5.60 -12.95
N LEU A 137 2.82 6.26 -13.83
CA LEU A 137 2.47 6.53 -15.24
C LEU A 137 3.10 5.52 -16.20
N GLU A 138 3.90 4.59 -15.68
CA GLU A 138 4.86 3.80 -16.47
C GLU A 138 4.42 2.35 -16.67
N TYR A 139 3.15 2.06 -16.42
CA TYR A 139 2.62 0.72 -16.57
C TYR A 139 2.84 0.17 -17.99
N ASP A 140 2.51 0.94 -19.03
CA ASP A 140 2.64 0.51 -20.42
C ASP A 140 4.09 0.51 -20.92
N ASN A 141 4.92 1.44 -20.42
CA ASN A 141 6.29 1.64 -20.91
C ASN A 141 7.32 0.76 -20.19
N GLN A 142 7.08 0.42 -18.93
CA GLN A 142 8.07 -0.24 -18.07
C GLN A 142 7.57 -1.60 -17.57
N ILE A 143 6.35 -1.65 -17.01
CA ILE A 143 5.84 -2.87 -16.36
C ILE A 143 5.46 -3.92 -17.40
N ILE A 144 4.66 -3.58 -18.41
CA ILE A 144 4.25 -4.55 -19.45
C ILE A 144 5.45 -5.12 -20.22
N PRO A 145 6.40 -4.30 -20.72
CA PRO A 145 7.58 -4.83 -21.39
C PRO A 145 8.44 -5.71 -20.49
N LEU A 146 8.62 -5.35 -19.21
CA LEU A 146 9.30 -6.21 -18.24
C LEU A 146 8.64 -7.58 -18.15
N LEU A 147 7.32 -7.61 -17.95
CA LEU A 147 6.56 -8.85 -17.80
C LEU A 147 6.64 -9.72 -19.06
N HIS A 148 6.70 -9.14 -20.27
CA HIS A 148 6.89 -9.90 -21.51
C HIS A 148 8.25 -10.61 -21.58
N HIS A 149 9.28 -10.07 -20.93
CA HIS A 149 10.56 -10.77 -20.82
C HIS A 149 10.49 -11.96 -19.86
N MET A 150 9.49 -12.02 -18.98
CA MET A 150 9.28 -13.05 -17.97
C MET A 150 8.17 -14.05 -18.35
N SER A 151 8.07 -14.42 -19.63
CA SER A 151 6.97 -15.26 -20.14
C SER A 151 6.92 -16.69 -19.56
N GLN A 152 8.00 -17.13 -18.90
CA GLN A 152 8.12 -18.42 -18.24
C GLN A 152 7.59 -18.47 -16.79
N LEU A 153 7.07 -17.35 -16.27
CA LEU A 153 6.51 -17.29 -14.91
C LEU A 153 5.35 -18.27 -14.73
N GLU A 154 5.36 -18.96 -13.59
CA GLU A 154 4.27 -19.84 -13.15
C GLU A 154 3.31 -19.12 -12.19
N LYS A 155 3.82 -18.11 -11.48
CA LYS A 155 3.07 -17.29 -10.55
C LYS A 155 3.40 -15.81 -10.75
N LEU A 156 2.38 -14.97 -10.77
CA LEU A 156 2.50 -13.51 -10.85
C LEU A 156 1.59 -12.86 -9.82
N THR A 157 2.11 -11.85 -9.13
CA THR A 157 1.32 -10.99 -8.25
C THR A 157 1.59 -9.53 -8.57
N LEU A 158 0.54 -8.74 -8.84
CA LEU A 158 0.65 -7.32 -9.16
C LEU A 158 -0.27 -6.49 -8.27
N SER A 159 0.29 -5.56 -7.50
CA SER A 159 -0.47 -4.55 -6.76
C SER A 159 0.00 -3.18 -7.25
N LEU A 160 -0.82 -2.53 -8.06
CA LEU A 160 -0.44 -1.33 -8.82
C LEU A 160 -1.51 -0.25 -8.76
N TYR A 161 -1.05 1.00 -8.59
CA TYR A 161 -1.86 2.19 -8.75
C TYR A 161 -1.40 2.97 -9.99
N VAL A 162 -2.13 2.82 -11.09
CA VAL A 162 -1.79 3.35 -12.42
C VAL A 162 -2.60 4.61 -12.71
N HIS A 163 -1.96 5.61 -13.30
CA HIS A 163 -2.59 6.90 -13.61
C HIS A 163 -2.35 7.32 -15.05
N GLY A 164 -3.19 8.21 -15.57
CA GLY A 164 -2.94 8.93 -16.82
C GLY A 164 -3.07 8.08 -18.09
N ARG A 165 -3.90 7.03 -18.06
CA ARG A 165 -4.20 6.19 -19.23
C ARG A 165 -5.35 6.73 -20.07
N THR A 166 -5.45 6.28 -21.30
CA THR A 166 -6.60 6.54 -22.20
C THR A 166 -7.66 5.44 -22.17
N SER A 167 -7.38 4.33 -21.48
CA SER A 167 -8.32 3.23 -21.25
C SER A 167 -8.08 2.57 -19.88
N PHE A 168 -9.12 1.94 -19.34
CA PHE A 168 -9.01 1.11 -18.14
C PHE A 168 -8.08 -0.09 -18.38
N ILE A 169 -7.40 -0.51 -17.32
CA ILE A 169 -6.82 -1.86 -17.27
C ILE A 169 -7.97 -2.79 -16.89
N ASP A 170 -8.68 -3.28 -17.90
CA ASP A 170 -9.80 -4.21 -17.74
C ASP A 170 -9.38 -5.67 -17.97
N GLY A 171 -10.34 -6.59 -17.89
CA GLY A 171 -10.10 -8.01 -18.11
C GLY A 171 -9.59 -8.34 -19.52
N THR A 172 -10.02 -7.60 -20.54
CA THR A 172 -9.53 -7.76 -21.91
C THR A 172 -8.06 -7.34 -22.01
N HIS A 173 -7.71 -6.21 -21.38
CA HIS A 173 -6.35 -5.70 -21.32
C HIS A 173 -5.42 -6.71 -20.62
N LEU A 174 -5.79 -7.18 -19.43
CA LEU A 174 -5.00 -8.17 -18.69
C LEU A 174 -4.85 -9.49 -19.46
N ASN A 175 -5.91 -9.92 -20.16
CA ASN A 175 -5.83 -11.10 -21.01
C ASN A 175 -4.85 -10.92 -22.19
N ASN A 176 -4.93 -9.79 -22.90
CA ASN A 176 -4.16 -9.56 -24.12
C ASN A 176 -2.67 -9.27 -23.85
N TYR A 177 -2.37 -8.58 -22.74
CA TYR A 177 -1.02 -8.12 -22.45
C TYR A 177 -0.29 -8.96 -21.41
N ILE A 178 -0.98 -9.74 -20.57
CA ILE A 178 -0.32 -10.56 -19.54
C ILE A 178 -0.64 -12.04 -19.78
N ILE A 179 -1.90 -12.45 -19.62
CA ILE A 179 -2.27 -13.87 -19.55
C ILE A 179 -1.92 -14.60 -20.84
N SER A 180 -2.28 -14.06 -22.00
CA SER A 180 -1.99 -14.68 -23.30
C SER A 180 -0.50 -14.70 -23.67
N LYS A 181 0.32 -13.90 -22.99
CA LYS A 181 1.78 -13.82 -23.19
C LYS A 181 2.58 -14.69 -22.23
N MET A 182 1.93 -15.29 -21.23
CA MET A 182 2.55 -16.12 -20.21
C MET A 182 1.91 -17.52 -20.17
N PRO A 183 2.26 -18.42 -21.10
CA PRO A 183 1.61 -19.72 -21.24
C PRO A 183 1.77 -20.66 -20.03
N TYR A 184 2.77 -20.41 -19.19
CA TYR A 184 3.04 -21.20 -17.98
C TYR A 184 2.37 -20.63 -16.72
N LEU A 185 1.67 -19.50 -16.82
CA LEU A 185 1.10 -18.82 -15.67
C LEU A 185 -0.11 -19.59 -15.12
N HIS A 186 0.09 -20.25 -13.99
CA HIS A 186 -0.95 -21.02 -13.30
C HIS A 186 -1.67 -20.21 -12.23
N ARG A 187 -1.01 -19.18 -11.68
CA ARG A 187 -1.61 -18.30 -10.69
C ARG A 187 -1.29 -16.84 -10.99
N PHE A 188 -2.33 -16.05 -11.19
CA PHE A 188 -2.24 -14.62 -11.33
C PHE A 188 -3.13 -13.97 -10.27
N ASN A 189 -2.51 -13.32 -9.29
CA ASN A 189 -3.22 -12.49 -8.31
C ASN A 189 -2.95 -11.03 -8.64
N PHE A 190 -3.94 -10.16 -8.50
CA PHE A 190 -3.72 -8.74 -8.73
C PHE A 190 -4.68 -7.85 -7.94
N ASP A 191 -4.26 -6.62 -7.72
CA ASP A 191 -4.99 -5.48 -7.15
C ASP A 191 -4.57 -4.25 -7.94
N ILE A 192 -5.35 -3.86 -8.95
CA ILE A 192 -4.95 -2.83 -9.90
C ILE A 192 -6.00 -1.74 -9.92
N VAL A 193 -5.59 -0.54 -9.49
CA VAL A 193 -6.37 0.68 -9.66
C VAL A 193 -5.84 1.42 -10.88
N THR A 194 -6.73 1.72 -11.82
CA THR A 194 -6.47 2.68 -12.89
C THR A 194 -7.26 3.96 -12.62
N GLU A 195 -6.58 5.09 -12.52
CA GLU A 195 -7.18 6.38 -12.20
C GLU A 195 -6.96 7.44 -13.29
N ILE A 196 -7.90 8.38 -13.38
CA ILE A 196 -7.93 9.48 -14.35
C ILE A 196 -7.73 8.90 -15.77
N VAL A 197 -8.59 7.94 -16.10
CA VAL A 197 -8.70 7.46 -17.48
C VAL A 197 -9.46 8.47 -18.29
N ILE A 198 -8.83 9.03 -19.33
CA ILE A 198 -9.50 9.95 -20.25
C ILE A 198 -10.35 9.13 -21.23
N ILE A 199 -11.65 9.05 -20.97
CA ILE A 199 -12.60 8.28 -21.79
C ILE A 199 -13.13 9.21 -22.89
N LYS A 200 -12.71 8.95 -24.13
CA LYS A 200 -13.17 9.69 -25.32
C LYS A 200 -14.38 9.05 -26.00
N ASN A 201 -14.87 7.93 -25.47
CA ASN A 201 -15.97 7.17 -26.06
C ASN A 201 -17.31 7.60 -25.45
N GLU A 202 -18.37 7.57 -26.26
CA GLU A 202 -19.76 7.74 -25.78
C GLU A 202 -20.21 6.58 -24.87
N TYR A 203 -19.60 5.40 -25.02
CA TYR A 203 -19.88 4.23 -24.21
C TYR A 203 -18.93 4.13 -23.02
N LEU A 204 -19.49 4.21 -21.82
CA LEU A 204 -18.80 4.07 -20.54
C LEU A 204 -18.84 2.59 -20.08
N PRO A 205 -17.69 1.90 -19.94
CA PRO A 205 -17.66 0.46 -19.61
C PRO A 205 -18.13 0.14 -18.19
N THR A 206 -19.16 -0.70 -18.05
CA THR A 206 -19.65 -1.10 -16.72
C THR A 206 -18.68 -2.03 -15.99
N SER A 207 -18.86 -2.23 -14.67
CA SER A 207 -18.09 -3.23 -13.92
C SER A 207 -18.18 -4.63 -14.56
N ASP A 208 -19.34 -5.01 -15.10
CA ASP A 208 -19.50 -6.30 -15.78
C ASP A 208 -18.67 -6.39 -17.07
N ASP A 209 -18.57 -5.30 -17.84
CA ASP A 209 -17.69 -5.24 -19.01
C ASP A 209 -16.22 -5.39 -18.63
N VAL A 210 -15.83 -4.82 -17.48
CA VAL A 210 -14.45 -4.89 -16.97
C VAL A 210 -14.08 -6.32 -16.55
N ARG A 211 -14.93 -7.03 -15.79
CA ARG A 211 -14.57 -8.34 -15.21
C ARG A 211 -14.89 -9.55 -16.07
N ARG A 212 -15.92 -9.48 -16.92
CA ARG A 212 -16.42 -10.61 -17.72
C ARG A 212 -15.34 -11.38 -18.48
N PRO A 213 -14.38 -10.76 -19.18
CA PRO A 213 -13.34 -11.49 -19.92
C PRO A 213 -12.47 -12.41 -19.04
N LEU A 214 -12.26 -12.04 -17.77
CA LEU A 214 -11.50 -12.86 -16.83
C LEU A 214 -12.35 -13.94 -16.18
N ILE A 215 -13.62 -13.65 -15.88
CA ILE A 215 -14.57 -14.64 -15.37
C ILE A 215 -14.75 -15.78 -16.39
N GLU A 216 -14.90 -15.45 -17.68
CA GLU A 216 -14.98 -16.43 -18.77
C GLU A 216 -13.73 -17.31 -18.89
N LYS A 217 -12.59 -16.86 -18.37
CA LYS A 217 -11.33 -17.60 -18.28
C LYS A 217 -11.18 -18.39 -16.97
N GLY A 218 -12.17 -18.35 -16.09
CA GLY A 218 -12.18 -19.06 -14.81
C GLY A 218 -11.48 -18.33 -13.66
N TYR A 219 -11.18 -17.03 -13.80
CA TYR A 219 -10.63 -16.25 -12.71
C TYR A 219 -11.72 -15.76 -11.76
N ASN A 220 -11.45 -15.81 -10.46
CA ASN A 220 -12.30 -15.25 -9.42
C ASN A 220 -11.89 -13.80 -9.15
N VAL A 221 -12.57 -12.86 -9.82
CA VAL A 221 -12.23 -11.44 -9.81
C VAL A 221 -13.46 -10.61 -9.50
N ASP A 222 -13.23 -9.45 -8.90
CA ASP A 222 -14.25 -8.42 -8.79
C ASP A 222 -13.68 -7.06 -9.16
N CYS A 223 -14.58 -6.11 -9.38
CA CYS A 223 -14.21 -4.76 -9.76
C CYS A 223 -15.33 -3.76 -9.51
N TYR A 224 -14.94 -2.49 -9.51
CA TYR A 224 -15.88 -1.40 -9.64
C TYR A 224 -15.29 -0.29 -10.50
N VAL A 225 -16.19 0.42 -11.17
CA VAL A 225 -15.88 1.58 -11.99
C VAL A 225 -16.55 2.81 -11.37
N ASP A 226 -15.83 3.91 -11.33
CA ASP A 226 -16.29 5.20 -10.84
C ASP A 226 -16.03 6.25 -11.93
N TYR A 227 -17.03 7.07 -12.26
CA TYR A 227 -16.91 8.08 -13.31
C TYR A 227 -16.83 9.47 -12.70
N LEU A 228 -15.70 10.12 -12.92
CA LEU A 228 -15.38 11.46 -12.49
C LEU A 228 -15.86 12.46 -13.56
N GLY A 229 -17.17 12.55 -13.77
CA GLY A 229 -17.78 13.32 -14.87
C GLY A 229 -17.88 12.53 -16.18
N THR A 230 -18.01 13.23 -17.31
CA THR A 230 -18.27 12.60 -18.63
C THR A 230 -17.03 12.03 -19.31
N GLU A 231 -15.83 12.50 -18.95
CA GLU A 231 -14.59 12.19 -19.69
C GLU A 231 -13.51 11.52 -18.83
N ARG A 232 -13.76 11.32 -17.53
CA ARG A 232 -12.78 10.73 -16.62
C ARG A 232 -13.37 9.56 -15.85
N GLY A 233 -12.59 8.50 -15.71
CA GLY A 233 -12.97 7.34 -14.92
C GLY A 233 -11.85 6.81 -14.03
N ARG A 234 -12.26 6.05 -13.02
CA ARG A 234 -11.42 5.17 -12.22
C ARG A 234 -11.98 3.75 -12.35
N CYS A 235 -11.10 2.77 -12.47
CA CYS A 235 -11.44 1.36 -12.43
C CYS A 235 -10.55 0.68 -11.41
N HIS A 236 -11.14 -0.10 -10.53
CA HIS A 236 -10.41 -0.97 -9.62
C HIS A 236 -10.79 -2.41 -9.94
N ILE A 237 -9.83 -3.21 -10.40
CA ILE A 237 -10.00 -4.64 -10.68
C ILE A 237 -9.03 -5.45 -9.82
N TYR A 238 -9.54 -6.49 -9.15
CA TYR A 238 -8.74 -7.27 -8.21
C TYR A 238 -9.18 -8.73 -8.12
N SER A 239 -8.28 -9.57 -7.62
CA SER A 239 -8.54 -10.99 -7.33
C SER A 239 -9.22 -11.13 -5.97
N VAL A 240 -10.38 -11.78 -5.89
CA VAL A 240 -11.17 -11.87 -4.63
C VAL A 240 -10.43 -12.67 -3.55
N SER A 241 -9.75 -13.75 -3.93
CA SER A 241 -8.96 -14.59 -3.01
C SER A 241 -7.53 -14.05 -2.81
N SER A 242 -7.37 -12.73 -2.81
CA SER A 242 -6.05 -12.12 -2.71
C SER A 242 -5.40 -12.40 -1.34
N THR A 243 -4.10 -12.68 -1.37
CA THR A 243 -3.26 -12.78 -0.16
C THR A 243 -2.60 -11.45 0.18
N MET A 244 -3.08 -10.35 -0.42
CA MET A 244 -2.48 -9.03 -0.22
C MET A 244 -2.84 -8.49 1.15
N GLU A 245 -1.85 -7.84 1.75
CA GLU A 245 -1.96 -7.17 3.04
C GLU A 245 -2.45 -5.74 2.91
N ARG A 246 -2.49 -5.20 1.68
CA ARG A 246 -2.89 -3.83 1.40
C ARG A 246 -3.91 -3.84 0.28
N MET A 247 -4.88 -2.94 0.37
CA MET A 247 -5.81 -2.63 -0.69
C MET A 247 -5.53 -1.21 -1.19
N HIS A 248 -5.42 -1.02 -2.50
CA HIS A 248 -5.35 0.32 -3.08
C HIS A 248 -6.63 1.13 -2.83
N VAL A 249 -6.59 2.41 -3.25
CA VAL A 249 -7.60 3.41 -2.92
C VAL A 249 -9.04 2.97 -3.26
N ILE A 250 -9.85 2.80 -2.23
CA ILE A 250 -11.29 2.50 -2.35
C ILE A 250 -12.16 3.75 -2.29
N THR A 251 -13.33 3.68 -2.93
CA THR A 251 -14.35 4.75 -2.96
C THR A 251 -15.68 4.22 -2.47
N ASN A 252 -16.70 5.09 -2.40
CA ASN A 252 -18.07 4.70 -2.05
C ASN A 252 -18.67 3.60 -2.95
N LYS A 253 -18.08 3.34 -4.13
CA LYS A 253 -18.44 2.27 -5.08
C LYS A 253 -17.84 0.90 -4.75
N PHE A 254 -17.02 0.80 -3.71
CA PHE A 254 -16.45 -0.47 -3.28
C PHE A 254 -17.57 -1.50 -3.08
N PRO A 255 -17.55 -2.63 -3.83
CA PRO A 255 -18.47 -3.71 -3.62
C PRO A 255 -18.05 -4.42 -2.34
N ASP A 256 -19.00 -4.70 -1.47
CA ASP A 256 -18.75 -5.37 -0.20
C ASP A 256 -18.00 -6.69 -0.42
N GLY A 257 -17.39 -7.23 0.63
CA GLY A 257 -16.64 -8.49 0.57
C GLY A 257 -15.99 -8.77 1.91
N ILE A 258 -15.22 -9.86 2.02
CA ILE A 258 -14.45 -10.16 3.24
C ILE A 258 -12.99 -10.41 2.84
N PHE A 259 -12.10 -9.54 3.31
CA PHE A 259 -10.68 -9.53 2.98
C PHE A 259 -9.86 -9.81 4.24
N MET A 260 -9.76 -11.08 4.61
CA MET A 260 -9.11 -11.50 5.87
C MET A 260 -7.62 -11.18 5.95
N ASN A 261 -6.94 -10.95 4.83
CA ASN A 261 -5.48 -10.69 4.80
C ASN A 261 -5.15 -9.21 4.76
N VAL A 262 -6.09 -8.34 4.37
CA VAL A 262 -5.84 -6.91 4.26
C VAL A 262 -5.72 -6.31 5.66
N ARG A 263 -4.64 -5.57 5.88
CA ARG A 263 -4.30 -4.83 7.09
C ARG A 263 -4.32 -3.32 6.87
N MET A 264 -4.17 -2.87 5.63
CA MET A 264 -4.09 -1.46 5.28
C MET A 264 -5.06 -1.09 4.17
N VAL A 265 -5.84 -0.03 4.39
CA VAL A 265 -6.82 0.48 3.43
C VAL A 265 -6.70 1.98 3.27
N TYR A 266 -6.69 2.43 2.03
CA TYR A 266 -6.79 3.84 1.67
C TYR A 266 -8.19 4.13 1.15
N VAL A 267 -8.86 5.13 1.72
CA VAL A 267 -10.18 5.57 1.32
C VAL A 267 -10.06 6.96 0.69
N SER A 268 -10.66 7.17 -0.47
CA SER A 268 -10.69 8.47 -1.13
C SER A 268 -12.11 8.94 -1.39
N ASP A 269 -12.43 10.09 -0.81
CA ASP A 269 -13.62 10.89 -1.04
C ASP A 269 -13.29 12.02 -2.04
N SER A 270 -13.26 11.66 -3.33
CA SER A 270 -12.91 12.60 -4.40
C SER A 270 -14.11 13.26 -5.09
N MET A 271 -15.33 12.72 -4.94
CA MET A 271 -16.52 13.19 -5.68
C MET A 271 -17.81 13.17 -4.86
N HIS A 272 -17.95 12.23 -3.92
CA HIS A 272 -19.17 12.05 -3.14
C HIS A 272 -18.80 11.78 -1.69
N SER A 273 -19.32 12.65 -0.81
CA SER A 273 -19.15 12.52 0.64
C SER A 273 -19.44 11.08 1.07
N ILE A 274 -18.46 10.49 1.76
CA ILE A 274 -18.55 9.13 2.25
C ILE A 274 -19.50 9.11 3.44
N GLU A 275 -20.55 8.32 3.30
CA GLU A 275 -21.59 8.17 4.33
C GLU A 275 -21.11 7.26 5.46
N TYR A 276 -21.72 7.39 6.65
CA TYR A 276 -21.36 6.60 7.82
C TYR A 276 -21.47 5.08 7.56
N ASP A 277 -22.50 4.65 6.83
CA ASP A 277 -22.71 3.25 6.47
C ASP A 277 -21.58 2.67 5.61
N PHE A 278 -20.82 3.52 4.90
CA PHE A 278 -19.60 3.06 4.22
C PHE A 278 -18.57 2.56 5.23
N PHE A 279 -18.33 3.28 6.33
CA PHE A 279 -17.37 2.86 7.35
C PHE A 279 -17.84 1.60 8.10
N VAL A 280 -19.16 1.41 8.25
CA VAL A 280 -19.71 0.11 8.71
C VAL A 280 -19.25 -1.01 7.77
N ARG A 281 -19.41 -0.83 6.45
CA ARG A 281 -19.00 -1.82 5.44
C ARG A 281 -17.47 -2.04 5.45
N ILE A 282 -16.66 -1.00 5.68
CA ILE A 282 -15.20 -1.14 5.86
C ILE A 282 -14.87 -2.02 7.07
N SER A 283 -15.50 -1.80 8.23
CA SER A 283 -15.23 -2.60 9.42
C SER A 283 -15.56 -4.09 9.23
N GLN A 284 -16.61 -4.38 8.44
CA GLN A 284 -17.04 -5.74 8.13
C GLN A 284 -16.15 -6.40 7.07
N ALA A 285 -15.74 -5.63 6.06
CA ALA A 285 -14.93 -6.13 4.96
C ALA A 285 -13.48 -6.38 5.37
N PHE A 286 -12.96 -5.63 6.33
CA PHE A 286 -11.58 -5.67 6.77
C PHE A 286 -11.50 -5.94 8.29
N PRO A 287 -11.84 -7.17 8.74
CA PRO A 287 -11.95 -7.47 10.18
C PRO A 287 -10.62 -7.37 10.93
N LEU A 288 -9.48 -7.43 10.22
CA LEU A 288 -8.13 -7.31 10.76
C LEU A 288 -7.44 -6.01 10.35
N LEU A 289 -8.20 -4.95 10.03
CA LEU A 289 -7.65 -3.66 9.63
C LEU A 289 -6.79 -3.05 10.74
N GLU A 290 -5.54 -2.75 10.43
CA GLU A 290 -4.54 -2.15 11.32
C GLU A 290 -4.28 -0.68 10.97
N ASP A 291 -4.30 -0.33 9.69
CA ASP A 291 -4.02 1.01 9.18
C ASP A 291 -5.14 1.50 8.24
N LEU A 292 -5.72 2.66 8.57
CA LEU A 292 -6.75 3.31 7.76
C LEU A 292 -6.36 4.75 7.45
N THR A 293 -6.29 5.07 6.17
CA THR A 293 -6.06 6.43 5.69
C THR A 293 -7.29 6.93 4.96
N VAL A 294 -7.85 8.06 5.39
CA VAL A 294 -8.99 8.70 4.73
C VAL A 294 -8.54 10.01 4.09
N LEU A 295 -8.66 10.07 2.77
CA LEU A 295 -8.34 11.24 1.96
C LEU A 295 -9.66 11.84 1.46
N SER A 296 -9.82 13.16 1.59
CA SER A 296 -10.96 13.88 1.03
C SER A 296 -10.49 15.14 0.33
N THR A 297 -10.92 15.34 -0.91
CA THR A 297 -10.61 16.54 -1.69
C THR A 297 -11.80 17.48 -1.83
N VAL A 298 -12.97 17.09 -1.31
CA VAL A 298 -14.23 17.83 -1.48
C VAL A 298 -14.74 18.28 -0.11
N ASN A 299 -15.14 19.54 -0.02
CA ASN A 299 -15.90 20.02 1.15
C ASN A 299 -17.24 19.27 1.18
N GLN A 300 -17.58 18.63 2.29
CA GLN A 300 -18.86 17.90 2.38
C GLN A 300 -20.03 18.87 2.13
N GLN A 301 -20.85 18.58 1.11
CA GLN A 301 -21.98 19.43 0.75
C GLN A 301 -23.15 19.34 1.74
N LYS A 302 -23.19 18.29 2.57
CA LYS A 302 -24.16 18.14 3.65
C LYS A 302 -23.45 18.35 4.97
N SER A 303 -23.66 19.52 5.59
CA SER A 303 -23.25 19.73 6.97
C SER A 303 -23.92 18.69 7.87
N THR A 304 -23.16 18.09 8.79
CA THR A 304 -23.68 17.24 9.87
C THR A 304 -24.78 17.88 10.74
N ASN A 305 -25.11 19.16 10.56
CA ASN A 305 -26.18 19.83 11.30
C ASN A 305 -27.58 19.25 11.01
N GLU A 306 -27.77 18.47 9.93
CA GLU A 306 -29.02 17.72 9.70
C GLU A 306 -29.00 16.30 10.32
N LEU A 307 -27.84 15.82 10.79
CA LEU A 307 -27.72 14.52 11.49
C LEU A 307 -27.91 14.62 13.00
N ASP A 308 -28.04 15.84 13.55
CA ASP A 308 -28.32 16.07 14.97
C ASP A 308 -29.82 15.92 15.32
N GLU A 309 -30.74 15.88 14.35
CA GLU A 309 -32.19 15.73 14.62
C GLU A 309 -32.73 14.30 14.50
N HIS A 310 -31.92 13.36 14.00
CA HIS A 310 -32.25 11.94 14.01
C HIS A 310 -31.14 11.15 14.69
N GLU A 311 -31.23 11.06 16.01
CA GLU A 311 -30.63 10.00 16.83
C GLU A 311 -31.14 8.62 16.38
N GLN A 312 -30.79 8.20 15.16
CA GLN A 312 -30.77 6.79 14.84
C GLN A 312 -29.64 6.20 15.67
N THR A 313 -30.02 5.35 16.62
CA THR A 313 -29.13 4.48 17.39
C THR A 313 -28.39 3.55 16.44
N PHE A 314 -27.40 4.08 15.73
CA PHE A 314 -26.46 3.24 15.00
C PHE A 314 -25.65 2.47 16.03
N SER A 315 -25.50 1.16 15.83
CA SER A 315 -24.53 0.37 16.57
C SER A 315 -23.15 1.01 16.41
N ILE A 316 -22.44 1.19 17.52
CA ILE A 316 -21.06 1.69 17.52
C ILE A 316 -20.23 0.76 16.62
N ILE A 317 -19.60 1.33 15.59
CA ILE A 317 -18.67 0.57 14.75
C ILE A 317 -17.42 0.29 15.58
N GLU A 318 -17.04 -0.97 15.73
CA GLU A 318 -15.80 -1.34 16.40
C GLU A 318 -14.70 -1.64 15.39
N TYR A 319 -13.56 -0.97 15.54
CA TYR A 319 -12.34 -1.28 14.81
C TYR A 319 -11.31 -1.91 15.76
N SER A 320 -11.51 -3.18 16.11
CA SER A 320 -10.77 -3.87 17.18
C SER A 320 -9.25 -3.95 16.96
N HIS A 321 -8.80 -3.86 15.70
CA HIS A 321 -7.41 -4.01 15.30
C HIS A 321 -6.74 -2.71 14.85
N LEU A 322 -7.49 -1.62 14.70
CA LEU A 322 -6.97 -0.39 14.11
C LEU A 322 -5.96 0.27 15.04
N MET A 323 -4.71 0.33 14.59
CA MET A 323 -3.57 0.91 15.30
C MET A 323 -3.23 2.31 14.79
N THR A 324 -3.41 2.55 13.49
CA THR A 324 -3.13 3.83 12.83
C THR A 324 -4.37 4.34 12.10
N LEU A 325 -4.73 5.59 12.39
CA LEU A 325 -5.78 6.31 11.68
C LEU A 325 -5.21 7.62 11.14
N ASP A 326 -5.17 7.80 9.82
CA ASP A 326 -4.73 9.03 9.18
C ASP A 326 -5.91 9.80 8.56
N LEU A 327 -6.19 10.96 9.15
CA LEU A 327 -7.22 11.92 8.79
C LEU A 327 -6.64 13.29 8.43
N ILE A 328 -5.31 13.42 8.25
CA ILE A 328 -4.61 14.69 7.99
C ILE A 328 -5.19 15.43 6.79
N SER A 329 -5.59 14.67 5.76
CA SER A 329 -6.16 15.19 4.52
C SER A 329 -7.63 14.86 4.36
N SER A 330 -8.36 14.78 5.47
CA SER A 330 -9.78 14.48 5.50
C SER A 330 -10.63 15.67 5.97
N HIS A 331 -11.92 15.64 5.66
CA HIS A 331 -12.90 16.57 6.23
C HIS A 331 -13.09 16.32 7.74
N ILE A 332 -13.40 17.37 8.50
CA ILE A 332 -13.60 17.29 9.96
C ILE A 332 -14.68 16.28 10.37
N ASP A 333 -15.69 16.05 9.52
CA ASP A 333 -16.77 15.14 9.84
C ASP A 333 -16.32 13.68 9.92
N TYR A 334 -15.27 13.29 9.21
CA TYR A 334 -14.64 11.98 9.39
C TYR A 334 -13.97 11.89 10.76
N ALA A 335 -13.29 12.94 11.21
CA ALA A 335 -12.75 13.00 12.56
C ALA A 335 -13.85 12.90 13.63
N LYS A 336 -15.01 13.56 13.43
CA LYS A 336 -16.17 13.38 14.33
C LYS A 336 -16.68 11.95 14.32
N GLN A 337 -16.86 11.34 13.13
CA GLN A 337 -17.35 9.98 13.01
C GLN A 337 -16.42 8.99 13.75
N PHE A 338 -15.12 9.02 13.47
CA PHE A 338 -14.18 8.11 14.11
C PHE A 338 -13.96 8.41 15.60
N LEU A 339 -13.80 9.66 16.01
CA LEU A 339 -13.46 9.94 17.41
C LEU A 339 -14.68 9.94 18.33
N LEU A 340 -15.90 10.13 17.81
CA LEU A 340 -17.12 10.23 18.63
C LEU A 340 -18.14 9.11 18.41
N LYS A 341 -18.12 8.41 17.26
CA LYS A 341 -19.16 7.41 16.91
C LYS A 341 -18.64 5.98 16.72
N THR A 342 -17.34 5.74 16.85
CA THR A 342 -16.75 4.39 16.76
C THR A 342 -16.08 3.99 18.06
N SER A 343 -15.60 2.75 18.13
CA SER A 343 -14.71 2.24 19.18
C SER A 343 -13.35 1.90 18.59
N LEU A 344 -12.30 2.53 19.13
CA LEU A 344 -10.92 2.42 18.63
C LEU A 344 -9.97 1.90 19.72
N PRO A 345 -10.16 0.68 20.24
CA PRO A 345 -9.48 0.21 21.45
C PRO A 345 -7.96 0.08 21.30
N ARG A 346 -7.43 -0.01 20.07
CA ARG A 346 -5.99 -0.17 19.80
C ARG A 346 -5.33 1.04 19.14
N LEU A 347 -6.04 2.16 19.00
CA LEU A 347 -5.52 3.34 18.33
C LEU A 347 -4.27 3.85 19.08
N SER A 348 -3.14 3.82 18.39
CA SER A 348 -1.84 4.23 18.93
C SER A 348 -1.22 5.38 18.16
N THR A 349 -1.61 5.58 16.90
CA THR A 349 -1.14 6.67 16.03
C THR A 349 -2.32 7.35 15.36
N LEU A 350 -2.42 8.68 15.50
CA LEU A 350 -3.46 9.49 14.87
C LEU A 350 -2.83 10.60 14.03
N GLY A 351 -3.09 10.58 12.73
CA GLY A 351 -2.88 11.72 11.84
C GLY A 351 -4.15 12.58 11.79
N ILE A 352 -4.07 13.88 12.06
CA ILE A 352 -5.23 14.78 12.01
C ILE A 352 -4.81 16.25 11.85
N ASP A 353 -5.69 17.10 11.32
CA ASP A 353 -5.48 18.55 11.43
C ASP A 353 -5.68 19.03 12.87
N TYR A 354 -4.83 19.93 13.36
CA TYR A 354 -4.88 20.40 14.74
C TYR A 354 -6.20 21.11 15.07
N GLU A 355 -6.74 21.91 14.16
CA GLU A 355 -7.99 22.65 14.38
C GLU A 355 -9.18 21.68 14.42
N HIS A 356 -9.18 20.68 13.54
CA HIS A 356 -10.18 19.60 13.59
C HIS A 356 -10.11 18.85 14.92
N PHE A 357 -8.90 18.55 15.40
CA PHE A 357 -8.72 17.82 16.65
C PHE A 357 -9.20 18.61 17.87
N VAL A 358 -8.87 19.91 17.95
CA VAL A 358 -9.38 20.79 19.01
C VAL A 358 -10.90 20.86 18.96
N ASN A 359 -11.51 20.96 17.78
CA ASN A 359 -12.97 21.03 17.65
C ASN A 359 -13.64 19.72 18.10
N VAL A 360 -13.22 18.58 17.55
CA VAL A 360 -13.82 17.26 17.86
C VAL A 360 -13.64 16.85 19.32
N THR A 361 -12.54 17.27 19.95
CA THR A 361 -12.32 17.01 21.38
C THR A 361 -13.00 18.02 22.31
N GLU A 362 -13.72 19.01 21.75
CA GLU A 362 -14.31 20.14 22.49
C GLU A 362 -13.25 20.89 23.31
N ASN A 363 -12.12 21.22 22.68
CA ASN A 363 -10.95 21.77 23.33
C ASN A 363 -10.44 20.87 24.46
N PHE A 364 -10.35 19.56 24.19
CA PHE A 364 -9.87 18.52 25.13
C PHE A 364 -10.76 18.37 26.39
N THR A 365 -12.08 18.29 26.22
CA THR A 365 -13.04 17.96 27.30
C THR A 365 -13.97 16.80 26.99
N SER A 366 -14.13 16.40 25.72
CA SER A 366 -15.02 15.30 25.33
C SER A 366 -14.57 13.96 25.93
N ASN A 367 -15.40 13.27 26.72
CA ASN A 367 -15.02 11.97 27.29
C ASN A 367 -14.98 10.87 26.23
N THR A 368 -15.85 10.93 25.21
CA THR A 368 -15.91 9.94 24.13
C THR A 368 -14.64 9.97 23.29
N ALA A 369 -14.21 11.16 22.84
CA ALA A 369 -12.96 11.31 22.11
C ALA A 369 -11.75 10.88 22.96
N ARG A 370 -11.79 11.13 24.28
CA ARG A 370 -10.74 10.69 25.20
C ARG A 370 -10.65 9.17 25.28
N ALA A 371 -11.79 8.48 25.33
CA ALA A 371 -11.85 7.02 25.40
C ALA A 371 -11.28 6.37 24.13
N ASN A 372 -11.65 6.88 22.95
CA ASN A 372 -11.11 6.39 21.66
C ASN A 372 -9.63 6.66 21.47
N CYS A 373 -9.10 7.69 22.13
CA CYS A 373 -7.69 8.05 22.10
C CYS A 373 -6.92 7.58 23.35
N ALA A 374 -7.48 6.69 24.17
CA ALA A 374 -6.89 6.31 25.46
C ALA A 374 -5.50 5.67 25.32
N ASN A 375 -5.24 4.97 24.21
CA ASN A 375 -3.98 4.29 23.91
C ASN A 375 -3.06 5.07 22.96
N LEU A 376 -3.38 6.33 22.68
CA LEU A 376 -2.68 7.17 21.72
C LEU A 376 -1.25 7.49 22.19
N LYS A 377 -0.26 7.13 21.38
CA LYS A 377 1.18 7.32 21.65
C LYS A 377 1.81 8.34 20.70
N ASN A 378 1.35 8.39 19.46
CA ASN A 378 1.88 9.26 18.42
C ASN A 378 0.76 10.09 17.80
N ILE A 379 1.01 11.40 17.65
CA ILE A 379 0.09 12.29 16.93
C ILE A 379 0.85 13.00 15.83
N ILE A 380 0.27 13.01 14.63
CA ILE A 380 0.83 13.67 13.46
C ILE A 380 -0.12 14.80 13.06
N PHE A 381 0.32 16.04 13.19
CA PHE A 381 -0.47 17.21 12.81
C PHE A 381 -0.08 17.73 11.44
N ARG A 382 -1.08 18.07 10.59
CA ARG A 382 -0.85 18.81 9.33
C ARG A 382 0.01 20.05 9.57
N ASN A 383 -0.43 20.87 10.51
CA ASN A 383 0.26 22.07 10.96
C ASN A 383 0.62 21.92 12.43
N LYS A 384 1.90 22.07 12.77
CA LYS A 384 2.33 21.95 14.17
C LYS A 384 1.70 23.09 14.99
N PRO A 385 1.00 22.79 16.09
CA PRO A 385 0.50 23.83 16.97
C PRO A 385 1.67 24.67 17.51
N ARG A 386 1.50 26.00 17.54
CA ARG A 386 2.53 26.90 18.06
C ARG A 386 2.83 26.65 19.53
N ILE A 387 1.81 26.30 20.32
CA ILE A 387 1.92 26.00 21.75
C ILE A 387 0.89 24.93 22.10
N LEU A 388 1.35 23.79 22.63
CA LEU A 388 0.48 22.82 23.29
C LEU A 388 0.34 23.20 24.77
N ARG A 389 -0.89 23.27 25.26
CA ARG A 389 -1.18 23.62 26.65
C ARG A 389 -1.14 22.39 27.54
N GLU A 390 -0.94 22.57 28.84
CA GLU A 390 -0.99 21.51 29.85
C GLU A 390 -2.26 20.63 29.74
N LYS A 391 -3.40 21.27 29.41
CA LYS A 391 -4.68 20.59 29.16
C LYS A 391 -4.57 19.45 28.13
N PHE A 392 -3.74 19.62 27.10
CA PHE A 392 -3.51 18.59 26.09
C PHE A 392 -2.84 17.33 26.69
N PHE A 393 -1.75 17.53 27.44
CA PHE A 393 -1.00 16.42 28.03
C PHE A 393 -1.79 15.73 29.15
N ASN A 394 -2.60 16.48 29.90
CA ASN A 394 -3.52 15.89 30.88
C ASN A 394 -4.62 15.05 30.22
N TYR A 395 -5.03 15.44 29.01
CA TYR A 395 -6.04 14.72 28.25
C TYR A 395 -5.48 13.47 27.55
N PHE A 396 -4.23 13.52 27.07
CA PHE A 396 -3.51 12.40 26.42
C PHE A 396 -2.18 12.05 27.13
N PRO A 397 -2.22 11.38 28.29
CA PRO A 397 -1.03 11.14 29.11
C PRO A 397 -0.02 10.16 28.49
N LEU A 398 -0.43 9.34 27.52
CA LEU A 398 0.43 8.36 26.86
C LEU A 398 1.12 8.87 25.60
N VAL A 399 0.83 10.11 25.16
CA VAL A 399 1.44 10.67 23.95
C VAL A 399 2.92 10.93 24.22
N LEU A 400 3.76 10.20 23.49
CA LEU A 400 5.22 10.29 23.56
C LEU A 400 5.77 11.18 22.45
N ASN A 401 5.16 11.12 21.25
CA ASN A 401 5.68 11.80 20.08
C ASN A 401 4.61 12.65 19.38
N ILE A 402 5.00 13.86 19.00
CA ILE A 402 4.16 14.80 18.26
C ILE A 402 4.93 15.29 17.03
N HIS A 403 4.48 14.86 15.86
CA HIS A 403 5.11 15.14 14.59
C HIS A 403 4.34 16.20 13.79
N ARG A 404 5.06 16.88 12.90
CA ARG A 404 4.46 17.71 11.86
C ARG A 404 4.42 16.90 10.58
N PHE A 405 3.32 16.97 9.85
CA PHE A 405 3.25 16.50 8.48
C PHE A 405 4.11 17.43 7.61
N GLU A 406 5.15 16.88 7.02
CA GLU A 406 5.94 17.57 6.00
C GLU A 406 5.52 16.98 4.65
N ASN A 407 4.92 17.81 3.79
CA ASN A 407 4.55 17.41 2.43
C ASN A 407 5.77 16.80 1.73
N CYS A 408 5.69 15.53 1.33
CA CYS A 408 6.66 14.88 0.46
C CYS A 408 6.24 15.08 -1.00
#